data_AF-A0A359BFC2-F1
#
_entry.id   AF-A0A359BFC2-F1
#
_cell.length_a   1.000
_cell.length_b   1.000
_cell.length_c   1.000
_cell.angle_alpha   90.00
_cell.angle_beta   90.00
_cell.angle_gamma   90.00
#
_symmetry.space_group_name_H-M   'P 1'
#
loop_
_entity.id
_entity.type
_entity.pdbx_description
1 polymer ?
#
loop_
_entity_poly.entity_id
_entity_poly.type
_entity_poly.pdbx_seq_one_letter_code
_entity_poly.pdbx_strand_id
1 'polypeptide(L)'
;MNNKTEPFLRLVEFKGLAKWLRKTLPTPLAYFCIAYLWRLEAFYIEHKITTTVDKAIAPHLPPQDFTTPHRYSSRPSEVKGLDIIEIQADYEKD
;
A
#
# COMPACT_ATOMS: atom_id res chain seq x y z
N MET A 1 -23.24 -3.85 26.22
CA MET A 1 -21.88 -3.32 25.96
C MET A 1 -22.00 -2.26 24.88
N ASN A 2 -21.71 -1.00 25.22
CA ASN A 2 -21.77 0.14 24.29
C ASN A 2 -20.49 0.19 23.44
N ASN A 3 -20.60 -0.26 22.20
CA ASN A 3 -19.61 -0.13 21.14
C ASN A 3 -19.56 1.35 20.70
N LYS A 4 -18.79 2.15 21.43
CA LYS A 4 -18.53 3.55 21.13
C LYS A 4 -17.68 3.68 19.85
N THR A 5 -18.35 4.13 18.79
CA THR A 5 -17.87 5.11 17.79
C THR A 5 -16.49 4.87 17.20
N GLU A 6 -16.44 4.19 16.06
CA GLU A 6 -15.43 4.52 15.04
C GLU A 6 -15.85 5.87 14.41
N PRO A 7 -15.07 6.95 14.54
CA PRO A 7 -15.37 8.20 13.87
C PRO A 7 -15.04 8.04 12.38
N PHE A 8 -15.89 7.36 11.62
CA PHE A 8 -15.84 7.43 10.17
C PHE A 8 -16.30 8.82 9.75
N LEU A 9 -15.36 9.76 9.71
CA LEU A 9 -15.57 11.09 9.15
C LEU A 9 -16.10 10.95 7.73
N ARG A 10 -17.35 11.37 7.52
CA ARG A 10 -17.94 11.47 6.18
C ARG A 10 -17.39 12.73 5.51
N LEU A 11 -17.30 12.77 4.18
CA LEU A 11 -16.90 14.00 3.44
C LEU A 11 -17.75 15.23 3.84
N VAL A 12 -19.01 14.99 4.18
CA VAL A 12 -19.94 16.03 4.67
C VAL A 12 -19.45 16.67 5.98
N GLU A 13 -18.79 15.89 6.85
CA GLU A 13 -18.30 16.34 8.14
C GLU A 13 -17.03 17.19 8.00
N PHE A 14 -16.17 16.91 7.02
CA PHE A 14 -15.01 17.76 6.67
C PHE A 14 -15.47 19.17 6.25
N LYS A 15 -16.53 19.26 5.45
CA LYS A 15 -17.12 20.56 5.07
C LYS A 15 -17.73 21.29 6.27
N GLY A 16 -18.35 20.55 7.20
CA GLY A 16 -18.86 21.07 8.46
C GLY A 16 -17.76 21.65 9.35
N LEU A 17 -16.66 20.92 9.51
CA LEU A 17 -15.46 21.34 10.24
C LEU A 17 -14.83 22.58 9.60
N ALA A 18 -14.65 22.61 8.28
CA ALA A 18 -14.11 23.79 7.59
C ALA A 18 -14.96 25.05 7.82
N LYS A 19 -16.30 24.91 7.80
CA LYS A 19 -17.22 26.02 8.09
C LYS A 19 -17.15 26.46 9.55
N TRP A 20 -17.05 25.51 10.47
CA TRP A 20 -16.86 25.80 11.89
C TRP A 20 -15.54 26.54 12.14
N LEU A 21 -14.44 26.06 11.57
CA LEU A 21 -13.11 26.68 11.70
C LEU A 21 -13.06 28.11 11.18
N ARG A 22 -13.73 28.40 10.05
CA ARG A 22 -13.85 29.78 9.54
C ARG A 22 -14.62 30.70 10.49
N LYS A 23 -15.53 30.15 11.29
CA LYS A 23 -16.38 30.93 12.22
C LYS A 23 -15.70 31.15 13.57
N THR A 24 -14.91 30.19 14.03
CA THR A 24 -14.27 30.24 15.37
C THR A 24 -12.88 30.85 15.37
N LEU A 25 -12.10 30.70 14.30
CA LEU A 25 -10.71 31.13 14.29
C LEU A 25 -10.49 32.42 13.48
N PRO A 26 -9.49 33.24 13.86
CA PRO A 26 -9.02 34.34 13.04
C PRO A 26 -8.59 33.84 11.65
N THR A 27 -8.86 34.64 10.63
CA THR A 27 -8.68 34.31 9.21
C THR A 27 -7.36 33.61 8.87
N PRO A 28 -6.17 34.07 9.32
CA PRO A 28 -4.91 33.39 8.99
C PRO A 28 -4.82 32.00 9.60
N LEU A 29 -5.27 31.82 10.85
CA LEU A 29 -5.20 30.54 11.55
C LEU A 29 -6.24 29.55 11.00
N ALA A 30 -7.44 30.04 10.67
CA ALA A 30 -8.46 29.26 9.99
C ALA A 30 -7.94 28.74 8.63
N TYR A 31 -7.19 29.55 7.88
CA TYR A 31 -6.64 29.14 6.58
C TYR A 31 -5.68 27.94 6.71
N PHE A 32 -4.72 28.00 7.64
CA PHE A 32 -3.79 26.89 7.87
C PHE A 32 -4.50 25.61 8.29
N CYS A 33 -5.45 25.71 9.22
CA CYS A 33 -6.17 24.54 9.69
C CYS A 33 -7.09 23.95 8.62
N ILE A 34 -7.70 24.77 7.75
CA ILE A 34 -8.51 24.29 6.62
C ILE A 34 -7.63 23.62 5.56
N ALA A 35 -6.46 24.20 5.26
CA ALA A 35 -5.49 23.58 4.36
C ALA A 35 -5.02 22.21 4.89
N TYR A 36 -4.76 22.12 6.19
CA TYR A 36 -4.43 20.85 6.84
C TYR A 36 -5.59 19.85 6.80
N LEU A 37 -6.82 20.34 7.04
CA LEU A 37 -8.04 19.54 6.98
C LEU A 37 -8.26 18.94 5.57
N TRP A 38 -8.01 19.72 4.52
CA TRP A 38 -8.08 19.25 3.13
C TRP A 38 -7.05 18.17 2.82
N ARG A 39 -5.84 18.30 3.37
CA ARG A 39 -4.81 17.26 3.21
C ARG A 39 -5.20 15.95 3.89
N LEU A 40 -5.82 16.03 5.07
CA LEU A 40 -6.38 14.86 5.76
C LEU A 40 -7.53 14.22 4.99
N GLU A 41 -8.41 15.04 4.41
CA GLU A 41 -9.50 14.56 3.55
C GLU A 41 -8.97 13.79 2.33
N ALA A 42 -7.96 14.34 1.65
CA ALA A 42 -7.32 13.68 0.52
C ALA A 42 -6.69 12.33 0.90
N PHE A 43 -5.93 12.29 2.00
CA PHE A 43 -5.31 11.05 2.50
C PHE A 43 -6.36 10.00 2.90
N TYR A 44 -7.45 10.44 3.51
CA TYR A 44 -8.56 9.56 3.89
C TYR A 44 -9.25 8.95 2.66
N ILE A 45 -9.49 9.74 1.61
CA ILE A 45 -10.06 9.27 0.35
C ILE A 45 -9.12 8.26 -0.31
N GLU A 46 -7.83 8.58 -0.39
CA GLU A 46 -6.80 7.70 -0.96
C GLU A 46 -6.77 6.36 -0.22
N HIS A 47 -6.69 6.36 1.11
CA HIS A 47 -6.69 5.14 1.92
C HIS A 47 -7.98 4.33 1.77
N LYS A 48 -9.14 4.99 1.68
CA LYS A 48 -10.43 4.31 1.43
C LYS A 48 -10.44 3.63 0.06
N ILE A 49 -9.91 4.31 -0.96
CA ILE A 49 -9.81 3.77 -2.32
C ILE A 49 -8.85 2.58 -2.35
N THR A 50 -7.63 2.72 -1.84
CA THR A 50 -6.64 1.63 -1.81
C THR A 50 -7.19 0.42 -1.06
N THR A 51 -7.79 0.60 0.12
CA THR A 51 -8.40 -0.51 0.87
C THR A 51 -9.53 -1.18 0.09
N THR A 52 -10.34 -0.41 -0.66
CA THR A 52 -11.44 -0.97 -1.46
C THR A 52 -10.92 -1.72 -2.67
N VAL A 53 -9.89 -1.17 -3.32
CA VAL A 53 -9.21 -1.76 -4.47
C VAL A 53 -8.48 -3.04 -4.06
N ASP A 54 -7.72 -3.02 -2.98
CA ASP A 54 -7.02 -4.19 -2.44
C ASP A 54 -8.01 -5.31 -2.09
N LYS A 55 -9.16 -4.97 -1.48
CA LYS A 55 -10.23 -5.95 -1.23
C LYS A 55 -10.87 -6.49 -2.52
N ALA A 56 -10.99 -5.66 -3.55
CA ALA A 56 -11.54 -6.07 -4.84
C ALA A 56 -10.56 -6.94 -5.64
N ILE A 57 -9.25 -6.70 -5.51
CA ILE A 57 -8.19 -7.44 -6.22
C ILE A 57 -7.78 -8.69 -5.43
N ALA A 58 -7.90 -8.71 -4.10
CA ALA A 58 -7.59 -9.88 -3.26
C ALA A 58 -8.10 -11.24 -3.79
N PRO A 59 -9.34 -11.40 -4.28
CA PRO A 59 -9.81 -12.67 -4.86
C PRO A 59 -9.18 -13.03 -6.21
N HIS A 60 -8.50 -12.10 -6.86
CA HIS A 60 -7.87 -12.25 -8.18
C HIS A 60 -6.34 -12.21 -8.14
N LEU A 61 -5.73 -11.98 -6.97
CA LEU A 61 -4.29 -12.11 -6.82
C LEU A 61 -3.93 -13.60 -6.92
N PRO A 62 -3.09 -14.01 -7.89
CA PRO A 62 -2.52 -15.35 -7.86
C PRO A 62 -1.74 -15.51 -6.54
N PRO A 63 -1.72 -16.72 -5.95
CA PRO A 63 -0.85 -16.98 -4.81
C PRO A 63 0.55 -16.52 -5.19
N GLN A 64 1.16 -15.73 -4.30
CA GLN A 64 2.48 -15.18 -4.51
C GLN A 64 3.44 -16.37 -4.62
N ASP A 65 3.77 -16.77 -5.85
CA ASP A 65 4.73 -17.84 -6.10
C ASP A 65 6.05 -17.38 -5.53
N PHE A 66 6.38 -17.90 -4.34
CA PHE A 66 7.73 -17.92 -3.84
C PHE A 66 8.53 -18.76 -4.84
N THR A 67 9.05 -18.12 -5.88
CA THR A 67 10.04 -18.75 -6.75
C THR A 67 11.21 -19.07 -5.85
N THR A 68 11.37 -20.34 -5.53
CA THR A 68 12.55 -20.86 -4.83
C THR A 68 13.77 -20.34 -5.58
N PRO A 69 14.74 -19.71 -4.90
CA PRO A 69 15.89 -19.14 -5.59
C PRO A 69 16.60 -20.27 -6.35
N HIS A 70 16.69 -20.15 -7.67
CA HIS A 70 17.36 -21.14 -8.52
C HIS A 70 18.72 -21.48 -7.93
N ARG A 71 18.99 -22.77 -7.75
CA ARG A 71 20.26 -23.21 -7.21
C ARG A 71 21.29 -23.20 -8.32
N TYR A 72 22.17 -22.20 -8.28
CA TYR A 72 23.33 -22.14 -9.17
C TYR A 72 24.42 -23.08 -8.68
N SER A 73 24.97 -23.89 -9.58
CA SER A 73 26.22 -24.59 -9.32
C SER A 73 27.21 -24.32 -10.44
N SER A 74 28.47 -24.05 -10.05
CA SER A 74 29.58 -23.84 -10.98
C SER A 74 30.53 -25.03 -10.82
N ARG A 75 30.85 -25.67 -11.95
CA ARG A 75 31.88 -26.72 -12.01
C ARG A 75 33.01 -26.29 -12.93
N PRO A 76 34.27 -26.60 -12.59
CA PRO A 76 35.40 -26.29 -13.45
C PRO A 76 35.30 -27.10 -14.74
N SER A 77 35.37 -26.43 -15.89
CA SER A 77 35.40 -27.10 -17.20
C SER A 77 36.78 -27.70 -17.49
N GLU A 78 36.81 -28.69 -18.37
CA GLU A 78 38.03 -29.25 -18.94
C GLU A 78 38.79 -28.22 -19.80
N VAL A 79 38.11 -27.16 -20.24
CA VAL A 79 38.72 -26.03 -20.95
C VAL A 79 39.24 -25.00 -19.94
N LYS A 80 40.56 -24.79 -19.93
CA LYS A 80 41.23 -23.87 -19.02
C LYS A 80 40.69 -22.43 -19.19
N GLY A 81 39.93 -21.97 -18.20
CA GLY A 81 39.42 -20.60 -18.10
C GLY A 81 37.93 -20.42 -18.41
N LEU A 82 37.16 -21.50 -18.59
CA LEU A 82 35.70 -21.43 -18.74
C LEU A 82 35.03 -22.29 -17.67
N ASP A 83 34.09 -21.75 -16.91
CA ASP A 83 33.31 -22.53 -15.95
C ASP A 83 31.99 -22.99 -16.59
N ILE A 84 31.57 -24.22 -16.26
CA ILE A 84 30.25 -24.71 -16.63
C ILE A 84 29.27 -24.23 -15.56
N ILE A 85 28.28 -23.45 -15.99
CA ILE A 85 27.20 -22.95 -15.13
C ILE A 85 25.97 -23.82 -15.37
N GLU A 86 25.55 -24.57 -14.35
CA GLU A 86 24.32 -25.35 -14.36
C GLU A 86 23.23 -24.59 -13.61
N ILE A 87 22.07 -24.44 -14.24
CA ILE A 87 20.84 -23.92 -13.64
C ILE A 87 19.89 -25.10 -13.51
N GLN A 88 19.65 -25.55 -12.27
CA GLN A 88 18.66 -26.59 -12.02
C GLN A 88 17.27 -25.94 -11.90
N ALA A 89 16.32 -26.41 -12.71
CA ALA A 89 14.93 -26.06 -12.56
C ALA A 89 14.25 -27.00 -11.55
N ASP A 90 13.30 -26.49 -10.76
CA ASP A 90 12.70 -27.26 -9.67
C ASP A 90 11.85 -28.47 -10.13
N TYR A 91 11.40 -28.49 -11.40
CA TYR A 91 10.63 -29.61 -11.97
C TYR A 91 11.47 -30.81 -12.40
N GLU A 92 12.81 -30.71 -12.36
CA GLU A 92 13.73 -31.78 -12.75
C GLU A 92 14.01 -32.78 -11.61
N LYS A 93 13.31 -32.64 -10.47
CA LYS A 93 13.43 -33.49 -9.27
C LYS A 93 12.43 -34.65 -9.18
N ASP A 94 11.58 -34.84 -10.18
CA ASP A 94 10.63 -35.97 -10.25
C ASP A 94 11.21 -37.19 -10.98
#